data_AF-A0A1Y0N1S6-F1
#
_entry.id   AF-A0A1Y0N1S6-F1
#
_cell.length_a   1.000
_cell.length_b   1.000
_cell.length_c   1.000
_cell.angle_alpha   90.00
_cell.angle_beta   90.00
_cell.angle_gamma   90.00
#
_symmetry.space_group_name_H-M   'P 1'
#
loop_
_entity.id
_entity.type
_entity.pdbx_description
1 polymer ?
#
loop_
_entity_poly.entity_id
_entity_poly.type
_entity_poly.pdbx_seq_one_letter_code
_entity_poly.pdbx_strand_id
1 'polypeptide(L)'
;MKMKRHCDLCDHQKLSLKEGSLCGLTNKKPSFHRTCVKIDFNKILISLLEDLHINFEDQKNMKKKSATNFIIKPILGVVVILIGYYLWQFIWSVGYIAFIPAAIIAMGAYLIRNPFTQRKLFYIQIRKIENELFEIEEVLKMYHVSYTTKVTFSKEIHGTQEAKANIKISK
;
A
#
# COMPACT_ATOMS: atom_id res chain seq x y z
N MET A 1 -2.66 21.25 -9.89
CA MET A 1 -1.69 20.40 -10.64
C MET A 1 -0.30 20.59 -10.04
N LYS A 2 0.34 19.54 -9.54
CA LYS A 2 1.62 19.65 -8.81
C LYS A 2 2.79 19.69 -9.80
N MET A 3 3.32 20.89 -10.09
CA MET A 3 4.47 21.09 -11.01
C MET A 3 5.68 20.18 -10.70
N LYS A 4 5.87 19.81 -9.42
CA LYS A 4 6.94 18.93 -8.95
C LYS A 4 6.93 17.55 -9.64
N ARG A 5 5.75 16.98 -9.91
CA ARG A 5 5.62 15.62 -10.46
C ARG A 5 6.25 15.46 -11.84
N HIS A 6 6.31 16.51 -12.66
CA HIS A 6 6.95 16.43 -13.98
C HIS A 6 8.46 16.16 -13.88
N CYS A 7 9.11 16.79 -12.89
CA CYS A 7 10.54 16.59 -12.64
C CYS A 7 10.82 15.27 -11.96
N ASP A 8 9.97 14.86 -11.01
CA ASP A 8 10.13 13.62 -10.26
C ASP A 8 10.07 12.36 -11.16
N LEU A 9 9.47 12.48 -12.35
CA LEU A 9 9.37 11.41 -13.35
C LEU A 9 10.42 11.48 -14.46
N CYS A 10 11.27 12.53 -14.47
CA CYS A 10 12.19 12.83 -15.56
C CYS A 10 13.62 12.44 -15.21
N ASP A 11 14.28 11.70 -16.11
CA ASP A 11 15.66 11.23 -15.94
C ASP A 11 16.69 12.37 -15.82
N HIS A 12 16.32 13.58 -16.26
CA HIS A 12 17.18 14.75 -16.15
C HIS A 12 17.13 15.43 -14.76
N GLN A 13 16.41 14.90 -13.78
CA GLN A 13 16.34 15.51 -12.44
C GLN A 13 17.68 15.43 -11.71
N LYS A 14 18.11 16.54 -11.12
CA LYS A 14 19.21 16.59 -10.15
C LYS A 14 18.71 17.14 -8.83
N LEU A 15 18.98 16.44 -7.73
CA LEU A 15 18.63 16.88 -6.40
C LEU A 15 19.83 17.57 -5.74
N SER A 16 19.64 18.80 -5.28
CA SER A 16 20.61 19.54 -4.48
C SER A 16 20.00 19.88 -3.13
N LEU A 17 20.72 19.62 -2.04
CA LEU A 17 20.25 19.93 -0.68
C LEU A 17 20.04 21.43 -0.45
N LYS A 18 20.82 22.28 -1.14
CA LYS A 18 20.73 23.75 -0.99
C LYS A 18 19.64 24.36 -1.84
N GLU A 19 19.45 23.86 -3.07
CA GLU A 19 18.62 24.52 -4.09
C GLU A 19 17.34 23.75 -4.45
N GLY A 20 17.22 22.50 -3.99
CA GLY A 20 16.09 21.61 -4.28
C GLY A 20 16.25 20.86 -5.60
N SER A 21 15.13 20.65 -6.30
CA SER A 21 15.11 19.96 -7.60
C SER A 21 15.57 20.92 -8.71
N LEU A 22 16.67 20.57 -9.37
CA LEU A 22 17.23 21.26 -10.52
C LEU A 22 17.09 20.41 -11.79
N CYS A 23 17.01 21.06 -12.95
CA CYS A 23 17.09 20.36 -14.23
C CYS A 23 18.55 20.16 -14.62
N GLY A 24 18.98 18.93 -14.86
CA GLY A 24 20.35 18.59 -15.22
C GLY A 24 20.82 19.13 -16.57
N LEU A 25 19.88 19.49 -17.46
CA LEU A 25 20.18 20.09 -18.76
C LEU A 25 20.52 21.58 -18.68
N THR A 26 19.93 22.31 -17.73
CA THR A 26 20.08 23.77 -17.60
C THR A 26 20.76 24.19 -16.30
N ASN A 27 20.94 23.26 -15.36
CA ASN A 27 21.35 23.47 -13.97
C ASN A 27 20.56 24.58 -13.25
N LYS A 28 19.33 24.84 -13.69
CA LYS A 28 18.42 25.84 -13.11
C LYS A 28 17.16 25.18 -12.59
N LYS A 29 16.43 25.90 -11.74
CA LYS A 29 15.10 25.48 -11.32
C LYS A 29 14.18 25.32 -12.53
N PRO A 30 13.42 24.23 -12.61
CA PRO A 30 12.53 23.98 -13.72
C PRO A 30 11.42 25.03 -13.78
N SER A 31 11.23 25.66 -14.95
CA SER A 31 10.06 26.48 -15.24
C SER A 31 9.19 25.77 -16.27
N PHE A 32 7.93 25.52 -15.93
CA PHE A 32 6.97 24.88 -16.83
C PHE A 32 5.83 25.84 -17.09
N HIS A 33 5.56 26.15 -18.37
CA HIS A 33 4.35 26.87 -18.76
C HIS A 33 3.16 25.91 -18.97
N ARG A 34 3.42 24.61 -19.15
CA ARG A 34 2.44 23.48 -19.15
C ARG A 34 3.14 22.12 -19.23
N THR A 35 4.12 21.99 -20.13
CA THR A 35 4.92 20.78 -20.35
C THR A 35 6.40 21.14 -20.46
N CYS A 36 7.27 20.13 -20.46
CA CYS A 36 8.71 20.27 -20.65
C CYS A 36 9.07 19.84 -22.07
N VAL A 37 9.78 20.69 -22.82
CA VAL A 37 10.15 20.40 -24.22
C VAL A 37 11.13 19.22 -24.33
N LYS A 38 12.03 19.07 -23.35
CA LYS A 38 13.10 18.05 -23.33
C LYS A 38 12.93 17.06 -22.17
N ILE A 39 11.69 16.62 -21.92
CA ILE A 39 11.46 15.57 -20.93
C ILE A 39 11.97 14.23 -21.47
N ASP A 40 12.56 13.44 -20.58
CA ASP A 40 12.93 12.06 -20.87
C ASP A 40 12.32 11.15 -19.82
N PHE A 41 11.54 10.18 -20.29
CA PHE A 41 10.79 9.21 -19.51
C PHE A 41 11.39 7.85 -19.79
N ASN A 42 12.44 7.49 -19.05
CA ASN A 42 13.14 6.24 -19.27
C ASN A 42 13.34 5.53 -17.94
N LYS A 43 14.49 5.66 -17.29
CA LYS A 43 14.85 4.83 -16.14
C LYS A 43 14.01 5.13 -14.91
N ILE A 44 13.86 6.39 -14.53
CA ILE A 44 13.17 6.79 -13.29
C ILE A 44 11.69 6.42 -13.35
N LEU A 45 11.05 6.72 -14.49
CA LEU A 45 9.65 6.38 -14.71
C LEU A 45 9.45 4.86 -14.65
N ILE A 46 10.26 4.09 -15.38
CA ILE A 46 10.16 2.63 -15.41
C ILE A 46 10.33 2.05 -14.00
N SER A 47 11.39 2.41 -13.27
CA SER A 47 11.61 1.88 -11.91
C SER A 47 10.46 2.21 -10.97
N LEU A 48 9.92 3.44 -11.04
CA LEU A 48 8.82 3.86 -10.19
C LEU A 48 7.53 3.08 -10.48
N LEU A 49 7.20 2.88 -11.76
CA LEU A 49 6.01 2.09 -12.08
C LEU A 49 6.20 0.61 -11.76
N GLU A 50 7.41 0.07 -11.89
CA GLU A 50 7.72 -1.32 -11.52
C GLU A 50 7.45 -1.53 -10.04
N ASP A 51 8.03 -0.68 -9.18
CA ASP A 51 7.82 -0.72 -7.73
C ASP A 51 6.35 -0.56 -7.35
N LEU A 52 5.63 0.40 -7.96
CA LEU A 52 4.22 0.64 -7.67
C LEU A 52 3.34 -0.56 -8.04
N HIS A 53 3.57 -1.17 -9.21
CA HIS A 53 2.78 -2.32 -9.67
C HIS A 53 3.11 -3.60 -8.89
N ILE A 54 4.37 -3.80 -8.53
CA ILE A 54 4.79 -4.91 -7.65
C ILE A 54 4.11 -4.78 -6.29
N ASN A 55 4.20 -3.59 -5.67
CA ASN A 55 3.57 -3.32 -4.38
C ASN A 55 2.05 -3.48 -4.45
N PHE A 56 1.41 -3.02 -5.54
CA PHE A 56 -0.03 -3.15 -5.71
C PHE A 56 -0.50 -4.61 -5.67
N GLU A 57 0.16 -5.46 -6.45
CA GLU A 57 -0.25 -6.84 -6.60
C GLU A 57 0.20 -7.70 -5.39
N ASP A 58 1.30 -7.36 -4.71
CA ASP A 58 1.65 -7.92 -3.40
C ASP A 58 0.58 -7.62 -2.34
N GLN A 59 0.14 -6.36 -2.22
CA GLN A 59 -0.93 -5.98 -1.28
C GLN A 59 -2.24 -6.73 -1.57
N LYS A 60 -2.55 -6.98 -2.84
CA LYS A 60 -3.72 -7.76 -3.27
C LYS A 60 -3.58 -9.24 -2.91
N ASN A 61 -2.38 -9.81 -3.07
CA ASN A 61 -2.08 -11.18 -2.66
C ASN A 61 -2.14 -11.35 -1.14
N MET A 62 -1.56 -10.41 -0.38
CA MET A 62 -1.65 -10.38 1.08
C MET A 62 -3.10 -10.27 1.56
N LYS A 63 -3.92 -9.41 0.92
CA LYS A 63 -5.36 -9.31 1.21
C LYS A 63 -6.08 -10.63 0.99
N LYS A 64 -5.74 -11.38 -0.07
CA LYS A 64 -6.32 -12.70 -0.36
C LYS A 64 -5.90 -13.74 0.68
N LYS A 65 -4.60 -13.80 1.05
CA LYS A 65 -4.10 -14.69 2.12
C LYS A 65 -4.70 -14.34 3.49
N SER A 66 -4.90 -13.04 3.78
CA SER A 66 -5.44 -12.55 5.05
C SER A 66 -6.97 -12.69 5.16
N ALA A 67 -7.69 -12.89 4.05
CA ALA A 67 -9.14 -13.09 4.05
C ALA A 67 -9.59 -14.30 4.88
N THR A 68 -8.80 -15.37 4.93
CA THR A 68 -9.10 -16.56 5.74
C THR A 68 -9.07 -16.25 7.24
N ASN A 69 -8.09 -15.45 7.67
CA ASN A 69 -7.97 -15.00 9.05
C ASN A 69 -9.07 -14.02 9.47
N PHE A 70 -9.68 -13.33 8.50
CA PHE A 70 -10.80 -12.43 8.74
C PHE A 70 -12.07 -13.18 9.18
N ILE A 71 -12.24 -14.44 8.78
CA ILE A 71 -13.42 -15.25 9.14
C ILE A 71 -13.17 -16.03 10.44
N ILE A 72 -11.99 -16.66 10.56
CA ILE A 72 -11.69 -17.56 11.69
C ILE A 72 -11.54 -16.79 13.01
N LYS A 73 -10.86 -15.63 13.00
CA LYS A 73 -10.56 -14.88 14.23
C LYS A 73 -11.81 -14.32 14.94
N PRO A 74 -12.80 -13.74 14.23
CA PRO A 74 -14.04 -13.32 14.88
C PRO A 74 -14.84 -14.47 15.46
N ILE A 75 -14.91 -15.63 14.77
CA ILE A 75 -15.60 -16.81 15.27
C ILE A 75 -14.95 -17.26 16.59
N LEU A 76 -13.62 -17.40 16.61
CA LEU A 76 -12.88 -17.74 17.82
C LEU A 76 -13.07 -16.70 18.93
N GLY A 77 -13.08 -15.41 18.58
CA GLY A 77 -13.31 -14.33 19.54
C GLY A 77 -14.69 -14.40 20.19
N VAL A 78 -15.74 -14.74 19.44
CA VAL A 78 -17.09 -14.97 19.98
C VAL A 78 -17.10 -16.15 20.95
N VAL A 79 -16.43 -17.26 20.61
CA VAL A 79 -16.30 -18.42 21.52
C VAL A 79 -15.60 -18.03 22.82
N VAL A 80 -14.52 -17.25 22.76
CA VAL A 80 -13.80 -16.77 23.95
C VAL A 80 -14.69 -15.86 24.81
N ILE A 81 -15.48 -14.97 24.21
CA ILE A 81 -16.43 -14.12 24.93
C ILE A 81 -17.50 -14.96 25.64
N LEU A 82 -18.04 -15.99 24.98
CA LEU A 82 -19.02 -16.89 25.59
C LEU A 82 -18.44 -17.61 26.82
N ILE A 83 -17.22 -18.13 26.71
CA ILE A 83 -16.52 -18.76 27.85
C ILE A 83 -16.36 -17.75 29.00
N GLY A 84 -15.90 -16.53 28.70
CA GLY A 84 -15.77 -15.47 29.69
C GLY A 84 -17.11 -15.10 30.36
N TYR A 85 -18.19 -15.07 29.59
CA TYR A 85 -19.54 -14.79 30.09
C TYR A 85 -20.04 -15.88 31.05
N TYR A 86 -19.90 -17.15 30.70
CA TYR A 86 -20.30 -18.25 31.59
C TYR A 86 -19.46 -18.28 32.88
N LEU A 87 -18.15 -18.02 32.77
CA LEU A 87 -17.27 -17.89 33.94
C LEU A 87 -17.68 -16.73 34.85
N TRP A 88 -18.08 -15.60 34.27
CA TRP A 88 -18.58 -14.46 35.03
C TRP A 88 -19.83 -14.83 35.83
N GLN A 89 -20.80 -15.48 35.20
CA GLN A 89 -22.03 -15.93 35.87
C GLN A 89 -21.74 -16.89 37.02
N PHE A 90 -20.82 -17.85 36.81
CA PHE A 90 -20.43 -18.80 37.85
C PHE A 90 -19.78 -18.08 39.04
N ILE A 91 -18.80 -17.21 38.83
CA ILE A 91 -18.09 -16.54 39.93
C ILE A 91 -19.00 -15.55 40.67
N TRP A 92 -19.90 -14.87 39.96
CA TRP A 92 -20.90 -13.99 40.57
C TRP A 92 -21.78 -14.75 41.56
N SER A 93 -22.15 -16.01 41.26
CA SER A 93 -22.94 -16.84 42.16
C SER A 93 -22.23 -17.20 43.47
N VAL A 94 -20.89 -17.14 43.50
CA VAL A 94 -20.05 -17.44 44.68
C VAL A 94 -19.69 -16.15 45.46
N GLY A 95 -20.10 -14.97 44.99
CA GLY A 95 -19.93 -13.69 45.69
C GLY A 95 -18.55 -13.03 45.57
N TYR A 96 -17.71 -13.46 44.62
CA TYR A 96 -16.40 -12.86 44.36
C TYR A 96 -16.46 -11.87 43.18
N ILE A 97 -15.71 -10.77 43.27
CA ILE A 97 -15.49 -9.85 42.13
C ILE A 97 -14.41 -10.45 41.22
N ALA A 98 -14.76 -10.69 39.96
CA ALA A 98 -13.93 -11.45 39.05
C ALA A 98 -13.23 -10.55 38.02
N PHE A 99 -11.98 -10.20 38.25
CA PHE A 99 -11.14 -9.54 37.24
C PHE A 99 -10.84 -10.47 36.04
N ILE A 100 -10.73 -11.77 36.31
CA ILE A 100 -10.33 -12.78 35.33
C ILE A 100 -11.31 -12.89 34.14
N PRO A 101 -12.63 -13.03 34.32
CA PRO A 101 -13.52 -13.16 33.18
C PRO A 101 -13.69 -11.83 32.42
N ALA A 102 -13.56 -10.67 33.07
CA ALA A 102 -13.46 -9.38 32.37
C ALA A 102 -12.25 -9.33 31.42
N ALA A 103 -11.07 -9.80 31.86
CA ALA A 103 -9.89 -9.88 31.01
C ALA A 103 -10.09 -10.84 29.82
N ILE A 104 -10.75 -11.99 30.04
CA ILE A 104 -11.07 -12.96 28.97
C ILE A 104 -12.02 -12.34 27.93
N ILE A 105 -13.07 -11.65 28.37
CA ILE A 105 -14.03 -10.97 27.47
C ILE A 105 -13.31 -9.87 26.68
N ALA A 106 -12.46 -9.07 27.33
CA ALA A 106 -11.67 -8.04 26.65
C ALA A 106 -10.74 -8.64 25.57
N MET A 107 -10.10 -9.78 25.85
CA MET A 107 -9.26 -10.49 24.91
C MET A 107 -10.06 -11.04 23.71
N GLY A 108 -11.25 -11.59 23.96
CA GLY A 108 -12.17 -12.02 22.92
C GLY A 108 -12.62 -10.85 22.01
N ALA A 109 -12.95 -9.70 22.61
CA ALA A 109 -13.30 -8.50 21.85
C ALA A 109 -12.14 -7.97 20.98
N TYR A 110 -10.91 -8.06 21.49
CA TYR A 110 -9.71 -7.71 20.72
C TYR A 110 -9.51 -8.62 19.50
N LEU A 111 -9.70 -9.93 19.66
CA LEU A 111 -9.60 -10.91 18.57
C LEU A 111 -10.62 -10.64 17.45
N ILE A 112 -11.83 -10.18 17.82
CA ILE A 112 -12.85 -9.77 16.85
C ILE A 112 -12.44 -8.51 16.11
N ARG A 113 -11.88 -7.50 16.81
CA ARG A 113 -11.61 -6.18 16.22
C ARG A 113 -10.38 -6.12 15.31
N ASN A 114 -9.32 -6.85 15.64
CA ASN A 114 -8.05 -6.85 14.91
C ASN A 114 -8.17 -7.14 13.39
N PRO A 115 -8.91 -8.15 12.90
CA PRO A 115 -9.02 -8.39 11.46
C PRO A 115 -9.67 -7.22 10.68
N PHE A 116 -10.57 -6.45 11.29
CA PHE A 116 -11.20 -5.28 10.65
C PHE A 116 -10.22 -4.12 10.47
N THR A 117 -9.34 -3.88 11.45
CA THR A 117 -8.32 -2.82 11.34
C THR A 117 -7.32 -3.16 10.24
N GLN A 118 -6.87 -4.42 10.15
CA GLN A 118 -5.98 -4.89 9.08
C GLN A 118 -6.62 -4.72 7.69
N ARG A 119 -7.88 -5.11 7.52
CA ARG A 119 -8.60 -4.93 6.25
C ARG A 119 -8.68 -3.46 5.81
N LYS A 120 -8.92 -2.56 6.75
CA LYS A 120 -8.94 -1.11 6.48
C LYS A 120 -7.57 -0.61 6.02
N LEU A 121 -6.48 -1.07 6.64
CA LEU A 121 -5.12 -0.72 6.26
C LEU A 121 -4.80 -1.12 4.82
N PHE A 122 -5.11 -2.36 4.42
CA PHE A 122 -4.95 -2.81 3.03
C PHE A 122 -5.71 -1.93 2.04
N TYR A 123 -6.95 -1.56 2.36
CA TYR A 123 -7.76 -0.69 1.49
C TYR A 123 -7.12 0.69 1.32
N ILE A 124 -6.60 1.28 2.41
CA ILE A 124 -5.93 2.58 2.37
C ILE A 124 -4.65 2.50 1.53
N GLN A 125 -3.84 1.45 1.70
CA GLN A 125 -2.60 1.27 0.94
C GLN A 125 -2.84 1.09 -0.55
N ILE A 126 -3.79 0.23 -0.93
CA ILE A 126 -4.20 0.02 -2.33
C ILE A 126 -4.66 1.35 -2.94
N ARG A 127 -5.56 2.08 -2.26
CA ARG A 127 -6.06 3.36 -2.75
C ARG A 127 -4.95 4.41 -2.89
N LYS A 128 -3.95 4.39 -2.00
CA LYS A 128 -2.79 5.27 -2.10
C LYS A 128 -1.99 4.98 -3.38
N ILE A 129 -1.72 3.70 -3.66
CA ILE A 129 -1.00 3.27 -4.86
C ILE A 129 -1.80 3.62 -6.13
N GLU A 130 -3.11 3.38 -6.14
CA GLU A 130 -3.99 3.77 -7.26
C GLU A 130 -3.97 5.27 -7.52
N ASN A 131 -4.06 6.09 -6.46
CA ASN A 131 -3.96 7.54 -6.59
C ASN A 131 -2.58 7.96 -7.11
N GLU A 132 -1.50 7.31 -6.67
CA GLU A 132 -0.16 7.61 -7.16
C GLU A 132 0.02 7.25 -8.64
N LEU A 133 -0.51 6.10 -9.08
CA LEU A 133 -0.56 5.69 -10.49
C LEU A 133 -1.39 6.67 -11.33
N PHE A 134 -2.57 7.06 -10.83
CA PHE A 134 -3.43 8.03 -11.50
C PHE A 134 -2.74 9.39 -11.65
N GLU A 135 -2.06 9.89 -10.61
CA GLU A 135 -1.27 11.12 -10.71
C GLU A 135 -0.11 10.99 -11.73
N ILE A 136 0.46 9.79 -11.96
CA ILE A 136 1.47 9.57 -13.02
C ILE A 136 0.81 9.57 -14.41
N GLU A 137 -0.29 8.86 -14.56
CA GLU A 137 -1.04 8.77 -15.83
C GLU A 137 -1.52 10.14 -16.30
N GLU A 138 -1.99 10.98 -15.38
CA GLU A 138 -2.36 12.36 -15.68
C GLU A 138 -1.17 13.15 -16.24
N VAL A 139 0.04 12.93 -15.69
CA VAL A 139 1.26 13.55 -16.21
C VAL A 139 1.59 13.04 -17.60
N LEU A 140 1.63 11.73 -17.80
CA LEU A 140 1.97 11.12 -19.09
C LEU A 140 0.99 11.50 -20.20
N LYS A 141 -0.30 11.64 -19.87
CA LYS A 141 -1.34 12.06 -20.82
C LYS A 141 -1.07 13.46 -21.40
N MET A 142 -0.49 14.38 -20.63
CA MET A 142 -0.11 15.70 -21.15
C MET A 142 1.04 15.65 -22.15
N TYR A 143 1.85 14.60 -22.12
CA TYR A 143 2.93 14.37 -23.09
C TYR A 143 2.51 13.43 -24.22
N HIS A 144 1.23 13.03 -24.27
CA HIS A 144 0.71 12.01 -25.18
C HIS A 144 1.47 10.67 -25.10
N VAL A 145 2.00 10.36 -23.93
CA VAL A 145 2.72 9.11 -23.66
C VAL A 145 1.77 8.15 -22.97
N SER A 146 1.79 6.89 -23.39
CA SER A 146 1.11 5.79 -22.72
C SER A 146 2.11 4.71 -22.32
N TYR A 147 1.74 3.85 -21.39
CA TYR A 147 2.57 2.73 -20.99
C TYR A 147 1.74 1.46 -20.89
N THR A 148 2.39 0.32 -21.11
CA THR A 148 1.80 -1.00 -20.86
C THR A 148 2.63 -1.71 -19.81
N THR A 149 1.96 -2.29 -18.81
CA THR A 149 2.60 -3.07 -17.74
C THR A 149 2.26 -4.54 -17.85
N LYS A 150 3.28 -5.38 -17.69
CA LYS A 150 3.12 -6.82 -17.44
C LYS A 150 3.89 -7.17 -16.18
N VAL A 151 3.17 -7.43 -15.10
CA VAL A 151 3.75 -7.89 -13.84
C VAL A 151 3.77 -9.40 -13.83
N THR A 152 4.95 -9.98 -13.64
CA THR A 152 5.14 -11.43 -13.50
C THR A 152 5.76 -11.72 -12.14
N PHE A 153 5.11 -12.57 -11.36
CA PHE A 153 5.65 -13.08 -10.10
C PHE A 153 6.48 -14.33 -10.39
N SER A 154 7.74 -14.36 -9.96
CA SER A 154 8.52 -15.59 -9.98
C SER A 154 7.93 -16.60 -9.00
N LYS A 155 8.26 -17.88 -9.18
CA LYS A 155 7.93 -18.92 -8.21
C LYS A 155 8.55 -18.58 -6.85
N GLU A 156 7.80 -18.82 -5.78
CA GLU A 156 8.25 -18.63 -4.39
C GLU A 156 9.37 -19.64 -4.09
N ILE A 157 10.56 -19.15 -3.76
CA ILE A 157 11.71 -19.99 -3.37
C ILE A 157 12.15 -19.51 -1.98
N HIS A 158 12.11 -20.40 -0.98
CA HIS A 158 12.46 -20.08 0.41
C HIS A 158 11.66 -18.92 1.06
N GLY A 159 10.39 -18.75 0.69
CA GLY A 159 9.50 -17.73 1.26
C GLY A 159 9.75 -16.31 0.75
N THR A 160 10.66 -16.13 -0.21
CA THR A 160 10.81 -14.90 -0.98
C THR A 160 10.22 -15.10 -2.38
N GLN A 161 9.40 -14.14 -2.82
CA GLN A 161 8.91 -14.06 -4.20
C GLN A 161 9.54 -12.84 -4.86
N GLU A 162 10.30 -13.05 -5.95
CA GLU A 162 10.79 -11.95 -6.76
C GLU A 162 9.71 -11.57 -7.77
N ALA A 163 9.20 -10.36 -7.67
CA ALA A 163 8.30 -9.81 -8.69
C ALA A 163 9.13 -9.04 -9.72
N LYS A 164 8.91 -9.33 -11.00
CA LYS A 164 9.48 -8.55 -12.11
C LYS A 164 8.34 -7.94 -12.90
N ALA A 165 8.27 -6.61 -12.91
CA ALA A 165 7.39 -5.87 -13.79
C ALA A 165 8.16 -5.49 -15.06
N ASN A 166 7.59 -5.78 -16.23
CA ASN A 166 8.13 -5.32 -17.51
C ASN A 166 7.26 -4.18 -18.01
N ILE A 167 7.87 -3.01 -18.20
CA ILE A 167 7.17 -1.79 -18.60
C ILE A 167 7.63 -1.36 -19.98
N LYS A 168 6.67 -1.19 -20.90
CA LYS A 168 6.93 -0.64 -22.23
C LYS A 168 6.21 0.68 -22.38
N ILE A 169 6.98 1.73 -22.64
CA ILE A 169 6.48 3.07 -22.94
C ILE A 169 6.18 3.14 -24.43
N SER A 170 5.02 3.65 -24.79
CA SER A 170 4.57 3.87 -26.18
C SER A 170 4.20 5.34 -26.36
N LYS A 171 4.79 5.97 -27.37
CA LYS A 171 4.65 7.39 -27.68
C LYS A 171 3.95 7.56 -29.03
#